data_AF-A0AAD1S3S5-F1
#
_entry.id   AF-A0AAD1S3S5-F1
#
_cell.length_a   1.000
_cell.length_b   1.000
_cell.length_c   1.000
_cell.angle_alpha   90.00
_cell.angle_beta   90.00
_cell.angle_gamma   90.00
#
_symmetry.space_group_name_H-M   'P 1'
#
loop_
_entity.id
_entity.type
_entity.pdbx_description
1 polymer ?
#
loop_
_entity_poly.entity_id
_entity_poly.type
_entity_poly.pdbx_seq_one_letter_code
_entity_poly.pdbx_strand_id
1 'polypeptide(L)'
;MDGYIASQPEPRDTRPTSKMAPASPDRERTEAHQTEGDHPNELALIRAELAQISSRMLTKEDTGKLAQEIFAALHEELTGLRTDLTALEERGDEMETVAQECTQQHHATETAITRHGNLLLTLRWQVEDLENRSRRNNIRVRGLPDSAAAPLTATPEELFKQVLGTDAPGEIRFI
;
A
#
# COMPACT_ATOMS: atom_id res chain seq x y z
N MET A 1 -12.06 -38.08 -5.11
CA MET A 1 -11.15 -39.01 -5.81
C MET A 1 -11.63 -39.11 -7.24
N ASP A 2 -10.66 -39.15 -8.15
CA ASP A 2 -10.73 -39.46 -9.57
C ASP A 2 -11.16 -38.37 -10.56
N GLY A 3 -10.32 -38.19 -11.58
CA GLY A 3 -10.44 -37.24 -12.68
C GLY A 3 -9.09 -37.10 -13.39
N TYR A 4 -8.51 -38.19 -13.88
CA TYR A 4 -8.46 -38.57 -15.30
C TYR A 4 -7.64 -37.59 -16.19
N ILE A 5 -6.40 -38.02 -16.47
CA ILE A 5 -5.52 -37.47 -17.50
C ILE A 5 -6.01 -37.98 -18.86
N ALA A 6 -6.43 -37.06 -19.74
CA ALA A 6 -6.79 -37.38 -21.12
C ALA A 6 -5.58 -37.22 -22.04
N SER A 7 -5.03 -38.37 -22.46
CA SER A 7 -4.07 -38.48 -23.56
C SER A 7 -4.80 -38.33 -24.90
N GLN A 8 -4.37 -37.41 -25.75
CA GLN A 8 -4.79 -37.37 -27.16
C GLN A 8 -3.67 -37.90 -28.07
N PRO A 9 -3.97 -38.83 -29.01
CA PRO A 9 -3.06 -39.22 -30.07
C PRO A 9 -3.49 -38.59 -31.41
N GLU A 10 -2.54 -38.04 -32.17
CA GLU A 10 -2.75 -37.54 -33.53
C GLU A 10 -1.95 -38.39 -34.55
N PRO A 11 -2.42 -38.52 -35.81
CA PRO A 11 -2.18 -39.70 -36.65
C PRO A 11 -1.31 -39.47 -37.90
N ARG A 12 -0.58 -40.54 -38.23
CA ARG A 12 -0.19 -41.08 -39.55
C ARG A 12 -0.12 -40.12 -40.76
N ASP A 13 1.10 -39.93 -41.25
CA ASP A 13 1.36 -39.40 -42.59
C ASP A 13 1.34 -40.49 -43.67
N THR A 14 0.58 -40.21 -44.72
CA THR A 14 0.25 -41.08 -45.85
C THR A 14 1.29 -40.99 -46.96
N ARG A 15 1.88 -42.13 -47.36
CA ARG A 15 2.60 -42.26 -48.64
C ARG A 15 1.61 -42.33 -49.81
N PRO A 16 1.77 -41.56 -50.89
CA PRO A 16 1.09 -41.88 -52.13
C PRO A 16 1.90 -42.91 -52.92
N THR A 17 1.21 -43.98 -53.31
CA THR A 17 1.62 -44.96 -54.30
C THR A 17 1.30 -44.42 -55.70
N SER A 18 2.14 -44.73 -56.70
CA SER A 18 1.74 -44.62 -58.10
C SER A 18 2.23 -45.83 -58.88
N LYS A 19 1.32 -46.37 -59.70
CA LYS A 19 1.38 -47.65 -60.42
C LYS A 19 1.29 -47.40 -61.93
N MET A 20 2.09 -48.16 -62.69
CA MET A 20 1.94 -48.65 -64.10
C MET A 20 2.14 -47.62 -65.23
N ALA A 21 3.19 -47.70 -66.09
CA ALA A 21 3.44 -48.57 -67.29
C ALA A 21 3.20 -47.78 -68.61
N PRO A 22 3.77 -48.11 -69.81
CA PRO A 22 4.39 -49.36 -70.26
C PRO A 22 5.74 -49.22 -71.01
N ALA A 23 6.24 -50.35 -71.50
CA ALA A 23 7.55 -50.53 -72.13
C ALA A 23 7.54 -50.53 -73.68
N SER A 24 8.67 -50.04 -74.24
CA SER A 24 9.34 -50.37 -75.52
C SER A 24 8.69 -49.91 -76.85
N PRO A 25 9.44 -49.69 -77.97
CA PRO A 25 10.78 -50.24 -78.28
C PRO A 25 11.83 -49.30 -78.96
N ASP A 26 13.08 -49.80 -78.98
CA ASP A 26 14.17 -49.64 -79.95
C ASP A 26 14.35 -48.36 -80.78
N ARG A 27 15.53 -47.73 -80.68
CA ARG A 27 16.50 -47.62 -81.80
C ARG A 27 17.80 -46.86 -81.44
N GLU A 28 18.90 -47.47 -81.89
CA GLU A 28 20.08 -46.82 -82.51
C GLU A 28 21.02 -45.95 -81.65
N ARG A 29 22.09 -46.60 -81.17
CA ARG A 29 23.50 -46.33 -81.51
C ARG A 29 23.81 -44.90 -82.01
N THR A 30 24.53 -44.12 -81.19
CA THR A 30 25.77 -43.41 -81.59
C THR A 30 26.48 -42.77 -80.40
N GLU A 31 27.75 -43.13 -80.26
CA GLU A 31 28.88 -42.24 -79.94
C GLU A 31 29.00 -41.65 -78.54
N ALA A 32 29.99 -42.18 -77.83
CA ALA A 32 30.66 -41.50 -76.73
C ALA A 32 31.18 -40.14 -77.18
N HIS A 33 30.73 -39.07 -76.54
CA HIS A 33 31.39 -37.77 -76.55
C HIS A 33 31.84 -37.46 -75.13
N GLN A 34 33.15 -37.59 -74.91
CA GLN A 34 33.86 -36.99 -73.79
C GLN A 34 34.23 -35.55 -74.19
N THR A 35 33.72 -34.59 -73.43
CA THR A 35 34.22 -33.21 -73.26
C THR A 35 33.73 -32.82 -71.86
N GLU A 36 34.45 -33.03 -70.76
CA GLU A 36 35.57 -32.21 -70.27
C GLU A 36 35.47 -30.73 -70.67
N GLY A 37 35.19 -29.86 -69.68
CA GLY A 37 35.38 -28.41 -69.76
C GLY A 37 34.24 -27.58 -69.14
N ASP A 38 34.33 -27.29 -67.83
CA ASP A 38 34.05 -25.98 -67.16
C ASP A 38 33.64 -26.05 -65.67
N HIS A 39 33.52 -27.25 -65.07
CA HIS A 39 33.14 -27.37 -63.65
C HIS A 39 34.19 -27.07 -62.56
N PRO A 40 35.53 -26.97 -62.80
CA PRO A 40 36.47 -26.75 -61.70
C PRO A 40 36.45 -25.30 -61.16
N ASN A 41 36.09 -24.32 -62.00
CA ASN A 41 36.08 -22.91 -61.62
C ASN A 41 34.84 -22.54 -60.78
N GLU A 42 33.70 -23.13 -61.10
CA GLU A 42 32.43 -22.94 -60.37
C GLU A 42 32.49 -23.58 -58.97
N LEU A 43 33.09 -24.77 -58.86
CA LEU A 43 33.31 -25.42 -57.56
C LEU A 43 34.29 -24.65 -56.66
N ALA A 44 35.30 -24.00 -57.25
CA ALA A 44 36.22 -23.14 -56.51
C ALA A 44 35.53 -21.86 -55.99
N LEU A 45 34.65 -21.26 -56.81
CA LEU A 45 33.84 -20.11 -56.41
C LEU A 45 32.86 -20.47 -55.28
N ILE A 46 32.13 -21.58 -55.41
CA ILE A 46 31.21 -22.08 -54.38
C ILE A 46 31.96 -22.39 -53.08
N ARG A 47 33.17 -22.97 -53.15
CA ARG A 47 33.97 -23.25 -51.95
C ARG A 47 34.46 -21.96 -51.28
N ALA A 48 34.82 -20.94 -52.05
CA ALA A 48 35.20 -19.63 -51.53
C ALA A 48 34.00 -18.91 -50.87
N GLU A 49 32.81 -18.98 -51.49
CA GLU A 49 31.57 -18.45 -50.93
C GLU A 49 31.15 -19.20 -49.66
N LEU A 50 31.25 -20.53 -49.63
CA LEU A 50 30.99 -21.34 -48.43
C LEU A 50 31.98 -21.02 -47.30
N ALA A 51 33.27 -20.78 -47.59
CA ALA A 51 34.24 -20.34 -46.60
C ALA A 51 33.94 -18.92 -46.09
N GLN A 52 33.45 -18.04 -46.96
CA GLN A 52 33.04 -16.68 -46.59
C GLN A 52 31.74 -16.69 -45.77
N ILE A 53 30.79 -17.58 -46.07
CA ILE A 53 29.57 -17.80 -45.28
C ILE A 53 29.94 -18.43 -43.94
N SER A 54 30.80 -19.45 -43.93
CA SER A 54 31.25 -20.13 -42.70
C SER A 54 32.05 -19.23 -41.77
N SER A 55 32.78 -18.23 -42.30
CA SER A 55 33.49 -17.23 -41.49
C SER A 55 32.58 -16.09 -41.00
N ARG A 56 31.41 -15.89 -41.62
CA ARG A 56 30.37 -14.96 -41.18
C ARG A 56 29.34 -15.59 -40.24
N MET A 57 29.30 -16.92 -40.15
CA MET A 57 28.44 -17.64 -39.23
C MET A 57 29.01 -17.55 -37.81
N LEU A 58 28.14 -17.33 -36.83
CA LEU A 58 28.51 -17.46 -35.43
C LEU A 58 29.11 -18.84 -35.20
N THR A 59 30.30 -18.88 -34.63
CA THR A 59 30.89 -20.13 -34.20
C THR A 59 30.20 -20.62 -32.94
N LYS A 60 30.34 -21.91 -32.63
CA LYS A 60 29.84 -22.48 -31.36
C LYS A 60 30.43 -21.74 -30.15
N GLU A 61 31.65 -21.23 -30.29
CA GLU A 61 32.32 -20.43 -29.27
C GLU A 61 31.60 -19.09 -29.04
N ASP A 62 31.21 -18.39 -30.11
CA ASP A 62 30.49 -17.11 -30.03
C ASP A 62 29.12 -17.28 -29.36
N THR A 63 28.40 -18.36 -29.69
CA THR A 63 27.14 -18.69 -29.01
C THR A 63 27.34 -19.03 -27.53
N GLY A 64 28.49 -19.64 -27.18
CA GLY A 64 28.85 -19.94 -25.80
C GLY A 64 29.16 -18.68 -25.00
N LYS A 65 29.89 -17.73 -25.58
CA LYS A 65 30.17 -16.42 -24.98
C LYS A 65 28.90 -15.61 -24.75
N LEU A 66 28.04 -15.52 -25.77
CA LEU A 66 26.75 -14.83 -25.65
C LEU A 66 25.87 -15.45 -24.54
N ALA A 67 25.83 -16.78 -24.47
CA ALA A 67 25.11 -17.47 -23.40
C ALA A 67 25.70 -17.14 -22.02
N GLN A 68 27.02 -17.14 -21.88
CA GLN A 68 27.69 -16.78 -20.61
C GLN A 68 27.42 -15.32 -20.22
N GLU A 69 27.46 -14.38 -21.16
CA GLU A 69 27.13 -12.98 -20.92
C GLU A 69 25.68 -12.81 -20.46
N ILE A 70 24.73 -13.49 -21.11
CA ILE A 70 23.33 -13.50 -20.70
C ILE A 70 23.18 -14.09 -19.30
N PHE A 71 23.83 -15.21 -18.99
CA PHE A 71 23.76 -15.81 -17.65
C PHE A 71 24.37 -14.89 -16.59
N ALA A 72 25.48 -14.22 -16.89
CA ALA A 72 26.10 -13.26 -15.98
C ALA A 72 25.16 -12.07 -15.72
N ALA A 73 24.59 -11.47 -16.77
CA ALA A 73 23.64 -10.37 -16.65
C ALA A 73 22.38 -10.78 -15.88
N LEU A 74 21.80 -11.95 -16.18
CA LEU A 74 20.65 -12.47 -15.45
C LEU A 74 20.97 -12.74 -13.98
N HIS A 75 22.17 -13.24 -13.68
CA HIS A 75 22.60 -13.46 -12.30
C HIS A 75 22.73 -12.14 -11.55
N GLU A 76 23.35 -11.13 -12.17
CA GLU A 76 23.47 -9.78 -11.61
C GLU A 76 22.09 -9.16 -11.33
N GLU A 77 21.19 -9.17 -12.31
CA GLU A 77 19.82 -8.68 -12.16
C GLU A 77 19.06 -9.43 -11.04
N LEU A 78 19.20 -10.76 -10.97
CA LEU A 78 18.55 -11.56 -9.93
C LEU A 78 19.11 -11.23 -8.54
N THR A 79 20.43 -11.00 -8.43
CA THR A 79 21.02 -10.54 -7.18
C THR A 79 20.54 -9.15 -6.79
N GLY A 80 20.41 -8.22 -7.74
CA GLY A 80 19.87 -6.88 -7.51
C GLY A 80 18.40 -6.92 -7.06
N LEU A 81 17.57 -7.71 -7.74
CA LEU A 81 16.18 -7.91 -7.33
C LEU A 81 16.07 -8.51 -5.93
N ARG A 82 16.97 -9.44 -5.57
CA ARG A 82 16.99 -10.02 -4.23
C ARG A 82 17.36 -8.98 -3.17
N THR A 83 18.33 -8.11 -3.43
CA THR A 83 18.70 -7.03 -2.50
C THR A 83 17.58 -6.01 -2.35
N ASP A 84 16.92 -5.64 -3.45
CA ASP A 84 15.79 -4.72 -3.42
C ASP A 84 14.60 -5.31 -2.64
N LEU A 85 14.35 -6.60 -2.80
CA LEU A 85 13.31 -7.31 -2.05
C LEU A 85 13.61 -7.32 -0.55
N THR A 86 14.85 -7.63 -0.15
CA THR A 86 15.24 -7.57 1.27
C THR A 86 15.12 -6.17 1.85
N ALA A 87 15.52 -5.13 1.11
CA ALA A 87 15.38 -3.75 1.55
C ALA A 87 13.90 -3.33 1.67
N LEU A 88 13.05 -3.85 0.79
CA LEU A 88 11.61 -3.60 0.84
C LEU A 88 10.95 -4.28 2.04
N GLU A 89 11.37 -5.50 2.37
CA GLU A 89 10.94 -6.23 3.58
C GLU A 89 11.32 -5.45 4.84
N GLU A 90 12.58 -5.04 4.98
CA GLU A 90 13.06 -4.25 6.12
C GLU A 90 12.27 -2.94 6.28
N ARG A 91 12.05 -2.21 5.17
CA ARG A 91 11.24 -0.99 5.20
C ARG A 91 9.77 -1.27 5.54
N GLY A 92 9.25 -2.43 5.14
CA GLY A 92 7.90 -2.90 5.49
C GLY A 92 7.76 -3.09 7.00
N ASP A 93 8.71 -3.79 7.61
CA ASP A 93 8.74 -4.04 9.06
C ASP A 93 8.88 -2.74 9.87
N GLU A 94 9.73 -1.81 9.41
CA GLU A 94 9.87 -0.48 10.00
C GLU A 94 8.55 0.31 9.92
N MET A 95 7.89 0.30 8.75
CA MET A 95 6.61 0.98 8.57
C MET A 95 5.51 0.39 9.44
N GLU A 96 5.44 -0.93 9.58
CA GLU A 96 4.48 -1.59 10.46
C GLU A 96 4.71 -1.21 11.92
N THR A 97 5.97 -1.20 12.36
CA THR A 97 6.35 -0.78 13.73
C THR A 97 5.93 0.65 14.00
N VAL A 98 6.23 1.58 13.09
CA VAL A 98 5.84 3.01 13.23
C VAL A 98 4.32 3.16 13.22
N ALA A 99 3.60 2.43 12.37
CA ALA A 99 2.15 2.47 12.33
C ALA A 99 1.53 1.96 13.64
N GLN A 100 2.08 0.90 14.20
CA GLN A 100 1.64 0.34 15.47
C GLN A 100 1.91 1.32 16.63
N GLU A 101 3.07 1.95 16.68
CA GLU A 101 3.40 2.97 17.69
C GLU A 101 2.46 4.19 17.58
N CYS A 102 2.26 4.70 16.37
CA CYS A 102 1.36 5.82 16.10
C CYS A 102 -0.07 5.52 16.58
N THR A 103 -0.57 4.32 16.28
CA THR A 103 -1.90 3.87 16.71
C THR A 103 -2.00 3.78 18.24
N GLN A 104 -0.97 3.27 18.91
CA GLN A 104 -0.92 3.23 20.39
C GLN A 104 -0.91 4.63 21.00
N GLN A 105 -0.08 5.53 20.47
CA GLN A 105 -0.01 6.93 20.94
C GLN A 105 -1.34 7.66 20.73
N HIS A 106 -2.00 7.42 19.60
CA HIS A 106 -3.31 7.98 19.30
C HIS A 106 -4.35 7.56 20.35
N HIS A 107 -4.46 6.25 20.62
CA HIS A 107 -5.38 5.74 21.62
C HIS A 107 -5.07 6.23 23.05
N ALA A 108 -3.79 6.32 23.40
CA ALA A 108 -3.38 6.87 24.69
C ALA A 108 -3.84 8.33 24.84
N THR A 109 -3.66 9.13 23.79
CA THR A 109 -4.07 10.54 23.76
C THR A 109 -5.59 10.69 23.82
N GLU A 110 -6.33 9.89 23.07
CA GLU A 110 -7.80 9.88 23.07
C GLU A 110 -8.38 9.54 24.46
N THR A 111 -7.78 8.55 25.12
CA THR A 111 -8.13 8.16 26.50
C THR A 111 -7.86 9.30 27.48
N ALA A 112 -6.72 9.98 27.34
CA ALA A 112 -6.36 11.14 28.17
C ALA A 112 -7.34 12.30 27.97
N ILE A 113 -7.69 12.63 26.72
CA ILE A 113 -8.66 13.68 26.39
C ILE A 113 -10.01 13.38 27.04
N THR A 114 -10.50 12.14 26.90
CA THR A 114 -11.78 11.72 27.50
C THR A 114 -11.74 11.86 29.02
N ARG A 115 -10.66 11.41 29.66
CA ARG A 115 -10.45 11.56 31.10
C ARG A 115 -10.46 13.02 31.53
N HIS A 116 -9.73 13.87 30.81
CA HIS A 116 -9.65 15.31 31.10
C HIS A 116 -11.01 15.99 30.94
N GLY A 117 -11.78 15.63 29.90
CA GLY A 117 -13.15 16.11 29.70
C GLY A 117 -14.06 15.79 30.88
N ASN A 118 -14.01 14.55 31.37
CA ASN A 118 -14.80 14.14 32.54
C ASN A 118 -14.38 14.90 33.82
N LEU A 119 -13.08 15.13 34.00
CA LEU A 119 -12.56 15.88 35.15
C LEU A 119 -13.00 17.35 35.10
N LEU A 120 -12.95 17.98 33.93
CA LEU A 120 -13.43 19.35 33.74
C LEU A 120 -14.93 19.47 34.03
N LEU A 121 -15.74 18.50 33.57
CA LEU A 121 -17.18 18.48 33.87
C LEU A 121 -17.44 18.36 35.37
N THR A 122 -16.70 17.48 36.04
CA THR A 122 -16.79 17.30 37.49
C THR A 122 -16.43 18.58 38.26
N LEU A 123 -15.31 19.22 37.89
CA LEU A 123 -14.88 20.47 38.51
C LEU A 123 -15.91 21.59 38.30
N ARG A 124 -16.50 21.67 37.10
CA ARG A 124 -17.54 22.64 36.79
C ARG A 124 -18.75 22.48 37.72
N TRP A 125 -19.23 21.25 37.91
CA TRP A 125 -20.34 20.99 38.84
C TRP A 125 -20.00 21.33 40.28
N GLN A 126 -18.76 21.07 40.71
CA GLN A 126 -18.31 21.45 42.05
C GLN A 126 -18.29 22.97 42.24
N VAL A 127 -17.77 23.72 41.26
CA VAL A 127 -17.79 25.20 41.30
C VAL A 127 -19.22 25.71 41.36
N GLU A 128 -20.11 25.18 40.53
CA GLU A 128 -21.52 25.58 40.52
C GLU A 128 -22.21 25.29 41.87
N ASP A 129 -21.97 24.14 42.49
CA ASP A 129 -22.50 23.84 43.83
C ASP A 129 -21.94 24.79 44.90
N LEU A 130 -20.63 25.06 44.88
CA LEU A 130 -20.01 26.00 45.82
C LEU A 130 -20.54 27.42 45.65
N GLU A 131 -20.69 27.90 44.42
CA GLU A 131 -21.30 29.20 44.15
C GLU A 131 -22.75 29.25 44.62
N ASN A 132 -23.52 28.19 44.37
CA ASN A 132 -24.90 28.10 44.84
C ASN A 132 -24.97 28.12 46.37
N ARG A 133 -24.13 27.35 47.07
CA ARG A 133 -24.05 27.36 48.54
C ARG A 133 -23.66 28.72 49.10
N SER A 134 -22.67 29.37 48.48
CA SER A 134 -22.24 30.72 48.84
C SER A 134 -23.37 31.76 48.68
N ARG A 135 -24.21 31.61 47.64
CA ARG A 135 -25.35 32.49 47.39
C ARG A 135 -26.59 32.19 48.25
N ARG A 136 -26.78 30.96 48.73
CA ARG A 136 -27.99 30.56 49.50
C ARG A 136 -28.25 31.41 50.73
N ASN A 137 -27.19 31.90 51.39
CA ASN A 137 -27.32 32.76 52.58
C ASN A 137 -27.19 34.26 52.26
N ASN A 138 -27.13 34.62 50.97
CA ASN A 138 -26.91 36.00 50.55
C ASN A 138 -28.20 36.56 49.92
N ILE A 139 -28.84 37.51 50.60
CA ILE A 139 -30.02 38.20 50.10
C ILE A 139 -29.56 39.44 49.33
N ARG A 140 -29.94 39.55 48.05
CA ARG A 140 -29.66 40.73 47.22
C ARG A 140 -30.87 41.66 47.23
N VAL A 141 -30.76 42.79 47.94
CA VAL A 141 -31.76 43.87 47.90
C VAL A 141 -31.45 44.77 46.70
N ARG A 142 -32.43 44.98 45.81
CA ARG A 142 -32.32 45.86 44.63
C ARG A 142 -33.21 47.08 44.79
N GLY A 143 -32.81 48.22 44.21
CA GLY A 143 -33.62 49.45 44.21
C GLY A 143 -33.48 50.31 45.46
N LEU A 144 -32.42 50.10 46.25
CA LEU A 144 -32.06 51.03 47.33
C LEU A 144 -31.60 52.37 46.73
N PRO A 145 -32.13 53.51 47.20
CA PRO A 145 -31.65 54.81 46.75
C PRO A 145 -30.22 55.06 47.23
N ASP A 146 -29.36 55.58 46.34
CA ASP A 146 -27.93 55.85 46.63
C ASP A 146 -27.71 56.85 47.78
N SER A 147 -28.75 57.58 48.21
CA SER A 147 -28.69 58.48 49.37
C SER A 147 -28.61 57.75 50.72
N ALA A 148 -28.82 56.44 50.76
CA ALA A 148 -28.71 55.59 51.95
C ALA A 148 -27.26 55.24 52.32
N ALA A 149 -26.36 56.24 52.31
CA ALA A 149 -24.95 56.08 52.68
C ALA A 149 -24.72 55.90 54.21
N ALA A 150 -25.79 55.88 55.00
CA ALA A 150 -25.76 55.54 56.42
C ALA A 150 -25.48 54.03 56.60
N PRO A 151 -24.98 53.58 57.76
CA PRO A 151 -24.63 52.17 57.96
C PRO A 151 -25.82 51.25 57.63
N LEU A 152 -25.57 50.35 56.67
CA LEU A 152 -26.48 49.34 56.10
C LEU A 152 -27.12 48.38 57.14
N THR A 153 -26.88 48.57 58.43
CA THR A 153 -27.47 47.78 59.51
C THR A 153 -28.85 48.28 59.92
N ALA A 154 -29.12 49.58 59.81
CA ALA A 154 -30.42 50.16 60.18
C ALA A 154 -31.48 49.98 59.07
N THR A 155 -31.07 50.05 57.81
CA THR A 155 -31.97 49.98 56.64
C THR A 155 -32.66 48.63 56.40
N PRO A 156 -32.05 47.46 56.65
CA PRO A 156 -32.71 46.16 56.44
C PRO A 156 -33.77 45.92 57.51
N GLU A 157 -33.53 46.29 58.77
CA GLU A 157 -34.51 46.12 59.85
C GLU A 157 -35.78 46.93 59.60
N GLU A 158 -35.65 48.19 59.17
CA GLU A 158 -36.78 49.03 58.79
C GLU A 158 -37.54 48.45 57.59
N LEU A 159 -36.82 47.99 56.56
CA LEU A 159 -37.41 47.29 55.41
C LEU A 159 -38.18 46.04 55.82
N PHE A 160 -37.59 45.19 56.68
CA PHE A 160 -38.25 43.97 57.15
C PHE A 160 -39.47 44.28 58.00
N LYS A 161 -39.42 45.28 58.89
CA LYS A 161 -40.59 45.73 59.67
C LYS A 161 -41.71 46.23 58.76
N GLN A 162 -41.37 47.02 57.74
CA GLN A 162 -42.33 47.55 56.77
C GLN A 162 -42.99 46.46 55.91
N VAL A 163 -42.23 45.46 55.46
CA VAL A 163 -42.73 44.39 54.59
C VAL A 163 -43.48 43.30 55.37
N LEU A 164 -42.99 42.92 56.55
CA LEU A 164 -43.55 41.82 57.34
C LEU A 164 -44.66 42.28 58.31
N GLY A 165 -44.83 43.59 58.51
CA GLY A 165 -45.91 44.16 59.32
C GLY A 165 -45.79 43.84 60.82
N THR A 166 -44.61 43.42 61.29
CA THR A 166 -44.35 43.08 62.69
C THR A 166 -43.67 44.25 63.40
N ASP A 167 -44.45 45.01 64.17
CA ASP A 167 -43.90 45.85 65.25
C ASP A 167 -43.73 44.98 66.49
N ALA A 168 -42.59 44.28 66.64
CA ALA A 168 -42.28 43.66 67.93
C ALA A 168 -40.76 43.53 68.20
N PRO A 169 -40.32 43.82 69.45
CA PRO A 169 -38.96 43.66 69.92
C PRO A 169 -38.75 42.20 70.36
N GLY A 170 -38.00 41.45 69.58
CA GLY A 170 -37.48 40.14 69.98
C GLY A 170 -36.01 40.12 69.60
N GLU A 171 -35.13 40.01 70.59
CA GLU A 171 -33.68 39.96 70.41
C GLU A 171 -33.32 38.84 69.41
N ILE A 172 -32.95 39.21 68.18
CA ILE A 172 -32.48 38.26 67.17
C ILE A 172 -31.02 37.96 67.49
N ARG A 173 -30.76 36.86 68.20
CA ARG A 173 -29.40 36.33 68.36
C ARG A 173 -28.97 35.63 67.08
N PHE A 174 -28.01 36.23 66.38
CA PHE A 174 -27.25 35.55 65.35
C PHE A 174 -26.30 34.53 66.00
N ILE A 175 -26.36 33.27 65.56
CA ILE A 175 -25.41 32.20 65.89
C ILE A 175 -24.28 32.24 64.86
#